data_AF-A0AAD3UGP4-F1
#
_entry.id   AF-A0AAD3UGP4-F1
#
_cell.length_a   1.000
_cell.length_b   1.000
_cell.length_c   1.000
_cell.angle_alpha   90.00
_cell.angle_beta   90.00
_cell.angle_gamma   90.00
#
_symmetry.space_group_name_H-M   'P 1'
#
loop_
_entity.id
_entity.type
_entity.pdbx_description
1 polymer ?
#
loop_
_entity_poly.entity_id
_entity_poly.type
_entity_poly.pdbx_seq_one_letter_code
_entity_poly.pdbx_strand_id
1 'polypeptide(L)'
;VEIRSIHRRAEFQIIIAPAHQGKGYAKTATLKAMKYGFNVLNLHKLYLIVDRDNARAIHIYQELGFEPEGELKEEFFIDGQYRTAIRMCLFQRDFLAQNGRGG
;
A
#
# COMPACT_ATOMS: atom_id res chain seq x y z
N VAL A 1 -8.86 -6.05 -4.79
CA VAL A 1 -7.59 -6.77 -4.61
C VAL A 1 -7.34 -7.56 -5.89
N GLU A 2 -6.23 -7.28 -6.58
CA GLU A 2 -5.77 -8.11 -7.71
C GLU A 2 -4.63 -9.00 -7.20
N ILE A 3 -4.75 -10.33 -7.32
CA ILE A 3 -3.71 -11.28 -6.91
C ILE A 3 -3.21 -12.00 -8.16
N ARG A 4 -1.92 -11.88 -8.46
CA ARG A 4 -1.27 -12.66 -9.53
C ARG A 4 -0.38 -13.74 -8.93
N SER A 5 -0.97 -14.91 -8.69
CA SER A 5 -0.33 -16.04 -8.00
C SER A 5 0.96 -16.53 -8.67
N ILE A 6 1.04 -16.49 -10.00
CA ILE A 6 2.25 -16.87 -10.75
C ILE A 6 3.47 -15.97 -10.47
N HIS A 7 3.23 -14.69 -10.15
CA HIS A 7 4.29 -13.72 -9.88
C HIS A 7 4.41 -13.37 -8.39
N ARG A 8 3.60 -14.02 -7.54
CA ARG A 8 3.52 -13.78 -6.09
C ARG A 8 3.42 -12.28 -5.77
N ARG A 9 2.64 -11.52 -6.55
CA ARG A 9 2.39 -10.10 -6.30
C ARG A 9 0.90 -9.80 -6.20
N ALA A 10 0.54 -8.85 -5.35
CA ALA A 10 -0.83 -8.39 -5.24
C ALA A 10 -0.92 -6.87 -5.08
N GLU A 11 -1.97 -6.29 -5.64
CA GLU A 11 -2.43 -4.95 -5.31
C GLU A 11 -3.46 -5.03 -4.19
N PHE A 12 -3.33 -4.16 -3.19
CA PHE A 12 -4.36 -3.94 -2.20
C PHE A 12 -4.84 -2.49 -2.21
N GLN A 13 -6.09 -2.30 -1.84
CA GLN A 13 -6.74 -1.00 -1.74
C GLN A 13 -7.43 -0.92 -0.38
N ILE A 14 -7.27 0.22 0.29
CA ILE A 14 -7.89 0.49 1.60
C ILE A 14 -8.73 1.74 1.47
N ILE A 15 -10.01 1.62 1.80
CA ILE A 15 -10.95 2.73 1.85
C ILE A 15 -11.39 2.89 3.30
N ILE A 16 -11.12 4.05 3.88
CA ILE A 16 -11.59 4.42 5.22
C ILE A 16 -12.68 5.47 5.04
N ALA A 17 -13.88 5.18 5.57
CA ALA A 17 -14.99 6.12 5.54
C ALA A 17 -14.59 7.47 6.19
N PRO A 18 -15.01 8.62 5.63
CA PRO A 18 -14.57 9.94 6.08
C PRO A 18 -14.66 10.17 7.60
N ALA A 19 -15.74 9.72 8.24
CA ALA A 19 -15.97 9.83 9.69
C ALA A 19 -14.95 9.07 10.57
N HIS A 20 -14.16 8.19 9.97
CA HIS A 20 -13.17 7.34 10.63
C HIS A 20 -11.73 7.67 10.20
N GLN A 21 -11.53 8.66 9.34
CA GLN A 21 -10.19 9.12 8.97
C GLN A 21 -9.48 9.81 10.15
N GLY A 22 -8.15 9.79 10.16
CA GLY A 22 -7.34 10.40 11.23
C GLY A 22 -7.28 9.59 12.54
N LYS A 23 -8.00 8.47 12.65
CA LYS A 23 -8.04 7.61 13.85
C LYS A 23 -7.09 6.40 13.81
N GLY A 24 -6.14 6.39 12.89
CA GLY A 24 -5.16 5.30 12.74
C GLY A 24 -5.66 4.03 12.04
N TYR A 25 -6.93 3.93 11.67
CA TYR A 25 -7.48 2.72 11.03
C TYR A 25 -6.79 2.36 9.71
N ALA A 26 -6.39 3.35 8.91
CA ALA A 26 -5.64 3.10 7.68
C ALA A 26 -4.34 2.33 7.98
N LYS A 27 -3.57 2.79 8.96
CA LYS A 27 -2.32 2.13 9.40
C LYS A 27 -2.58 0.71 9.90
N THR A 28 -3.59 0.52 10.75
CA THR A 28 -3.96 -0.81 11.25
C THR A 28 -4.41 -1.76 10.14
N ALA A 29 -5.21 -1.28 9.19
CA ALA A 29 -5.66 -2.07 8.05
C ALA A 29 -4.49 -2.46 7.14
N THR A 30 -3.59 -1.52 6.83
CA THR A 30 -2.39 -1.79 6.02
C THR A 30 -1.50 -2.84 6.68
N LEU A 31 -1.24 -2.73 7.98
CA LEU A 31 -0.45 -3.71 8.72
C LEU A 31 -1.08 -5.12 8.67
N LYS A 32 -2.41 -5.22 8.80
CA LYS A 32 -3.11 -6.50 8.67
C LYS A 32 -2.98 -7.08 7.26
N ALA A 33 -3.13 -6.24 6.23
CA ALA A 33 -2.96 -6.65 4.85
C ALA A 33 -1.53 -7.13 4.56
N MET A 34 -0.51 -6.43 5.07
CA MET A 34 0.90 -6.83 4.95
C MET A 34 1.16 -8.19 5.62
N LYS A 35 0.72 -8.36 6.87
CA LYS A 35 0.89 -9.63 7.61
C LYS A 35 0.23 -10.78 6.86
N TYR A 36 -1.00 -10.59 6.38
CA TYR A 36 -1.70 -11.62 5.63
C TYR A 36 -1.01 -11.92 4.28
N GLY A 37 -0.67 -10.89 3.51
CA GLY A 37 -0.03 -11.04 2.21
C GLY A 37 1.33 -11.73 2.28
N PHE A 38 2.17 -11.36 3.23
CA PHE A 38 3.52 -11.91 3.35
C PHE A 38 3.60 -13.22 4.13
N ASN A 39 2.82 -13.38 5.20
CA ASN A 39 2.93 -14.56 6.07
C ASN A 39 1.96 -15.69 5.69
N VAL A 40 0.77 -15.36 5.17
CA VAL A 40 -0.25 -16.38 4.83
C VAL A 40 -0.20 -16.69 3.34
N LEU A 41 -0.29 -15.66 2.48
CA LEU A 41 -0.27 -15.85 1.03
C LEU A 41 1.14 -16.05 0.46
N ASN A 42 2.17 -15.87 1.28
CA ASN A 42 3.56 -15.96 0.88
C ASN A 42 3.88 -15.13 -0.39
N LEU A 43 3.32 -13.92 -0.48
CA LEU A 43 3.59 -13.02 -1.59
C LEU A 43 5.03 -12.54 -1.54
N HIS A 44 5.64 -12.36 -2.70
CA HIS A 44 6.94 -11.73 -2.86
C HIS A 44 6.86 -10.20 -2.78
N LYS A 45 5.76 -9.62 -3.28
CA LYS A 45 5.57 -8.17 -3.39
C LYS A 45 4.13 -7.74 -3.13
N LEU A 46 3.97 -6.68 -2.34
CA LEU A 46 2.73 -5.92 -2.26
C LEU A 46 2.92 -4.55 -2.88
N TYR A 47 1.89 -4.05 -3.55
CA TYR A 47 1.87 -2.68 -4.03
C TYR A 47 0.48 -2.07 -3.87
N LEU A 48 0.44 -0.75 -3.98
CA LEU A 48 -0.77 0.06 -3.96
C LEU A 48 -0.60 1.24 -4.90
N ILE A 49 -1.73 1.84 -5.27
CA ILE A 49 -1.77 3.10 -6.01
C ILE A 49 -2.45 4.12 -5.11
N VAL A 50 -1.84 5.30 -4.97
CA VAL A 50 -2.34 6.40 -4.15
C VAL A 50 -2.31 7.68 -4.96
N ASP A 51 -3.30 8.54 -4.77
CA ASP A 51 -3.30 9.88 -5.35
C ASP A 51 -2.04 10.66 -4.93
N ARG A 52 -1.37 11.30 -5.89
CA ARG A 52 -0.14 12.06 -5.64
C ARG A 52 -0.31 13.15 -4.60
N ASP A 53 -1.50 13.76 -4.52
CA ASP A 53 -1.76 14.86 -3.58
C ASP A 53 -2.18 14.37 -2.19
N ASN A 54 -2.38 13.06 -2.01
CA ASN A 54 -2.74 12.47 -0.72
C ASN A 54 -1.50 12.24 0.15
N ALA A 55 -0.84 13.34 0.53
CA ALA A 55 0.39 13.33 1.34
C ALA A 55 0.23 12.56 2.66
N ARG A 56 -0.96 12.58 3.28
CA ARG A 56 -1.26 11.83 4.50
C ARG A 56 -1.17 10.32 4.27
N ALA A 57 -1.78 9.81 3.20
CA ALA A 57 -1.72 8.39 2.88
C ALA A 57 -0.30 7.96 2.50
N ILE A 58 0.39 8.75 1.67
CA ILE A 58 1.78 8.51 1.29
C ILE A 58 2.67 8.39 2.53
N HIS A 59 2.55 9.33 3.47
CA HIS A 59 3.32 9.31 4.71
C HIS A 59 3.08 8.03 5.54
N ILE A 60 1.81 7.60 5.67
CA ILE A 60 1.48 6.34 6.37
C ILE A 60 2.15 5.14 5.67
N TYR A 61 2.14 5.09 4.34
CA TYR A 61 2.76 3.99 3.60
C TYR A 61 4.29 3.99 3.75
N GLN A 62 4.92 5.16 3.70
CA GLN A 62 6.37 5.31 3.93
C GLN A 62 6.76 4.88 5.35
N GLU A 63 6.00 5.27 6.38
CA GLU A 63 6.22 4.80 7.76
C GLU A 63 6.15 3.27 7.88
N LEU A 64 5.35 2.62 7.04
CA LEU A 64 5.19 1.17 7.00
C LEU A 64 6.21 0.48 6.07
N GLY A 65 7.18 1.23 5.54
CA GLY A 65 8.27 0.72 4.72
C GLY A 65 7.94 0.59 3.23
N PHE A 66 6.81 1.11 2.75
CA PHE A 66 6.55 1.19 1.32
C PHE A 66 7.39 2.29 0.67
N GLU A 67 7.89 2.00 -0.52
CA GLU A 67 8.69 2.91 -1.32
C GLU A 67 7.98 3.25 -2.64
N PRO A 68 8.13 4.47 -3.18
CA PRO A 68 7.60 4.82 -4.48
C PRO A 68 8.28 4.00 -5.58
N GLU A 69 7.48 3.39 -6.44
CA GLU A 69 7.92 2.57 -7.58
C GLU A 69 7.75 3.32 -8.92
N GLY A 70 6.80 4.25 -8.99
CA GLY A 70 6.59 5.07 -10.18
C GLY A 70 5.40 6.01 -10.06
N GLU A 71 5.34 6.97 -10.98
CA GLU A 71 4.19 7.85 -11.16
C GLU A 71 3.36 7.39 -12.36
N LEU A 72 2.04 7.37 -12.17
CA LEU A 72 1.04 7.05 -13.17
C LEU A 72 0.34 8.36 -13.56
N LYS A 73 0.71 8.92 -14.72
CA LYS A 73 0.18 10.19 -15.19
C LYS A 73 -1.26 10.00 -15.64
N GLU A 74 -2.13 10.92 -15.23
CA GLU A 74 -3.55 10.93 -15.64
C GLU A 74 -4.29 9.60 -15.34
N GLU A 75 -3.88 8.90 -14.28
CA GLU A 75 -4.39 7.56 -13.93
C GLU A 75 -5.85 7.57 -13.50
N PHE A 76 -6.27 8.63 -12.79
CA PHE A 76 -7.64 8.75 -12.28
C PHE A 76 -8.34 9.97 -12.85
N PHE A 77 -9.61 9.83 -13.19
CA PHE A 77 -10.50 10.96 -13.49
C PHE A 77 -11.43 11.21 -12.30
N ILE A 78 -11.21 12.31 -11.58
CA ILE A 78 -11.94 12.66 -10.35
C ILE A 78 -12.33 14.13 -10.44
N ASP A 79 -13.58 14.46 -10.12
CA ASP A 79 -14.12 15.83 -10.10
C ASP A 79 -13.84 16.64 -11.39
N GLY A 80 -13.92 15.97 -12.55
CA GLY A 80 -13.75 16.61 -13.86
C GLY A 80 -12.30 16.80 -14.31
N GLN A 81 -11.32 16.30 -13.55
CA GLN A 81 -9.90 16.46 -13.85
C GLN A 81 -9.16 15.13 -13.79
N TYR A 82 -8.16 14.98 -14.66
CA TYR A 82 -7.21 13.87 -14.57
C TYR A 82 -6.20 14.14 -13.47
N ARG A 83 -5.93 13.13 -12.65
CA ARG A 83 -5.02 13.20 -11.51
C ARG A 83 -3.94 12.13 -11.63
N THR A 84 -2.72 12.53 -11.31
CA THR A 84 -1.56 11.65 -11.27
C THR A 84 -1.58 10.83 -9.98
N ALA A 85 -1.28 9.55 -10.10
CA ALA A 85 -1.13 8.65 -8.97
C ALA A 85 0.32 8.23 -8.77
N ILE A 86 0.66 7.80 -7.56
CA ILE A 86 1.94 7.19 -7.21
C ILE A 86 1.67 5.72 -6.93
N ARG A 87 2.41 4.85 -7.61
CA ARG A 87 2.52 3.45 -7.24
C ARG A 87 3.58 3.30 -6.16
N MET A 88 3.23 2.67 -5.06
CA MET A 88 4.17 2.33 -3.98
C MET A 88 4.23 0.83 -3.75
N CYS A 89 5.38 0.30 -3.36
CA CYS A 89 5.57 -1.13 -3.15
C CYS A 89 6.41 -1.48 -1.92
N LEU A 90 6.26 -2.72 -1.46
CA LEU A 90 7.04 -3.33 -0.39
C LEU A 90 7.31 -4.79 -0.76
N PHE A 91 8.54 -5.26 -0.54
CA PHE A 91 8.91 -6.65 -0.76
C PHE A 91 8.92 -7.44 0.55
N GLN A 92 8.68 -8.75 0.41
CA GLN A 92 8.63 -9.68 1.54
C GLN A 92 9.92 -9.66 2.36
N ARG A 93 11.07 -9.63 1.69
CA ARG A 93 12.39 -9.62 2.35
C ARG A 93 12.54 -8.42 3.31
N ASP A 94 12.05 -7.26 2.89
CA ASP A 94 12.19 -6.01 3.64
C ASP A 94 11.23 -6.02 4.83
N PHE A 95 10.01 -6.54 4.63
CA PHE A 95 9.05 -6.77 5.70
C PHE A 95 9.56 -7.76 6.77
N LEU A 96 10.18 -8.87 6.35
CA LEU A 96 10.70 -9.88 7.28
C LEU A 96 11.94 -9.37 8.03
N ALA A 97 12.83 -8.63 7.38
CA ALA A 97 14.00 -8.03 8.01
C ALA A 97 13.62 -7.02 9.12
N GLN A 98 12.54 -6.27 8.94
CA GLN A 98 12.03 -5.34 9.95
C GLN A 98 11.41 -6.08 11.16
N ASN A 99 10.70 -7.19 10.93
CA ASN A 99 10.08 -7.97 12.01
C ASN A 99 11.05 -8.89 12.75
N GLY A 100 12.17 -9.28 12.14
CA GLY A 100 13.19 -10.13 12.76
C GLY A 100 14.10 -9.43 13.78
N ARG A 101 14.04 -8.09 13.88
CA ARG A 101 14.80 -7.29 14.87
C ARG A 101 14.12 -7.17 16.24
N GLY A 102 12.97 -7.83 16.42
CA GLY A 102 12.17 -7.79 17.65
C GLY A 102 11.93 -9.15 18.30
N GLY A 103 12.78 -10.15 18.03
CA GLY A 103 12.75 -11.48 18.65
C GLY A 103 14.00 -11.74 19.47
#